data_AF-T0HXT9-F1
#
_entry.id   AF-T0HXT9-F1
#
_cell.length_a   1.000
_cell.length_b   1.000
_cell.length_c   1.000
_cell.angle_alpha   90.00
_cell.angle_beta   90.00
_cell.angle_gamma   90.00
#
_symmetry.space_group_name_H-M   'P 1'
#
loop_
_entity.id
_entity.type
_entity.pdbx_description
1 polymer ?
#
loop_
_entity_poly.entity_id
_entity_poly.type
_entity_poly.pdbx_seq_one_letter_code
_entity_poly.pdbx_strand_id
1 'polypeptide(L)'
;MKDHPRFTHLTLLARARTALASHAEASADIAEVIADLDTAILSIDRAPVAWSIPVYLATIGHGRGTTNVVAVSYGGLQVQVATFCRSQWAEINDSRDPGQLDDAMVIRDYFNLHPEDELTSRMEWIDPDLGYDPERLEIGNYVALSSSHISWPTTERIDEWMKVDPCERPVSIADTHYGWVVATNPSSFGDFLEIPDDLFHALTFARGLGCNYLILDRDSSTTDRLVCYEW
;
A
#
# COMPACT_ATOMS: atom_id res chain seq x y z
N MET A 1 8.51 -11.97 27.38
CA MET A 1 7.24 -11.22 27.49
C MET A 1 6.12 -12.23 27.66
N LYS A 2 5.23 -12.08 28.64
CA LYS A 2 4.00 -12.88 28.65
C LYS A 2 3.17 -12.46 27.45
N ASP A 3 2.70 -13.39 26.63
CA ASP A 3 1.78 -13.09 25.54
C ASP A 3 0.52 -12.47 26.13
N HIS A 4 0.42 -11.14 26.04
CA HIS A 4 -0.81 -10.45 26.32
C HIS A 4 -1.63 -10.49 25.04
N PRO A 5 -2.71 -11.30 24.98
CA PRO A 5 -3.54 -11.34 23.78
C PRO A 5 -4.09 -9.93 23.52
N ARG A 6 -4.22 -9.56 22.24
CA ARG A 6 -4.72 -8.25 21.76
C ARG A 6 -5.83 -7.66 22.63
N PHE A 7 -6.82 -8.49 22.96
CA PHE A 7 -7.94 -8.13 23.84
C PHE A 7 -7.52 -7.62 25.23
N THR A 8 -6.56 -8.28 25.88
CA THR A 8 -6.08 -7.88 27.22
C THR A 8 -5.33 -6.55 27.14
N HIS A 9 -4.57 -6.33 26.07
CA HIS A 9 -3.84 -5.07 25.88
C HIS A 9 -4.81 -3.90 25.63
N LEU A 10 -5.80 -4.07 24.75
CA LEU A 10 -6.87 -3.09 24.53
C LEU A 10 -7.63 -2.77 25.83
N THR A 11 -7.97 -3.80 26.61
CA THR A 11 -8.64 -3.62 27.90
C THR A 11 -7.79 -2.81 28.89
N LEU A 12 -6.46 -3.03 28.91
CA LEU A 12 -5.55 -2.28 29.76
C LEU A 12 -5.49 -0.80 29.36
N LEU A 13 -5.34 -0.51 28.07
CA LEU A 13 -5.30 0.87 27.55
C LEU A 13 -6.63 1.61 27.81
N ALA A 14 -7.76 0.94 27.57
CA ALA A 14 -9.08 1.51 27.84
C ALA A 14 -9.25 1.87 29.32
N ARG A 15 -8.80 1.01 30.24
CA ARG A 15 -8.84 1.29 31.68
C ARG A 15 -7.94 2.48 32.07
N ALA A 16 -6.73 2.56 31.50
CA ALA A 16 -5.84 3.68 31.74
C ALA A 16 -6.45 5.01 31.27
N ARG A 17 -7.02 5.02 30.05
CA ARG A 17 -7.75 6.16 29.50
C ARG A 17 -8.89 6.61 30.40
N THR A 18 -9.75 5.68 30.84
CA THR A 18 -10.86 6.00 31.76
C THR A 18 -10.39 6.59 33.08
N ALA A 19 -9.28 6.10 33.64
CA ALA A 19 -8.73 6.62 34.88
C ALA A 19 -8.20 8.06 34.74
N LEU A 20 -7.65 8.41 33.58
CA LEU A 20 -7.13 9.75 33.29
C LEU A 20 -8.23 10.76 32.94
N ALA A 21 -9.36 10.30 32.39
CA ALA A 21 -10.44 11.17 31.91
C ALA A 21 -10.97 12.17 32.95
N SER A 22 -11.00 11.81 34.24
CA SER A 22 -11.45 12.71 35.31
C SER A 22 -10.52 13.91 35.55
N HIS A 23 -9.33 13.92 34.96
CA HIS A 23 -8.31 14.96 35.13
C HIS A 23 -8.03 15.73 33.83
N ALA A 24 -8.74 15.41 32.73
CA ALA A 24 -8.47 15.96 31.41
C ALA A 24 -8.65 17.49 31.32
N GLU A 25 -9.66 18.04 31.98
CA GLU A 25 -9.92 19.49 31.98
C GLU A 25 -8.91 20.29 32.81
N ALA A 26 -8.19 19.63 33.72
CA ALA A 26 -7.26 20.27 34.65
C ALA A 26 -5.82 20.36 34.11
N SER A 27 -5.49 19.64 33.03
CA SER A 27 -4.15 19.62 32.45
C SER A 27 -4.17 19.29 30.96
N ALA A 28 -3.57 20.16 30.15
CA ALA A 28 -3.40 19.95 28.71
C ALA A 28 -2.55 18.69 28.43
N ASP A 29 -1.52 18.44 29.23
CA ASP A 29 -0.67 17.26 29.10
C ASP A 29 -1.48 15.96 29.31
N ILE A 30 -2.44 15.97 30.24
CA ILE A 30 -3.31 14.80 30.47
C ILE A 30 -4.27 14.61 29.29
N ALA A 31 -4.79 15.70 28.72
CA ALA A 31 -5.63 15.63 27.52
C ALA A 31 -4.86 15.07 26.32
N GLU A 32 -3.59 15.42 26.14
CA GLU A 32 -2.71 14.88 25.11
C GLU A 32 -2.50 13.36 25.29
N VAL A 33 -2.17 12.91 26.52
CA VAL A 33 -2.03 11.47 26.80
C VAL A 33 -3.32 10.70 26.54
N ILE A 34 -4.49 11.27 26.82
CA ILE A 34 -5.78 10.62 26.49
C ILE A 34 -5.96 10.49 24.99
N ALA A 35 -5.60 11.52 24.20
CA ALA A 35 -5.66 11.47 22.75
C ALA A 35 -4.70 10.41 22.16
N ASP A 36 -3.50 10.29 22.74
CA ASP A 36 -2.54 9.25 22.37
C ASP A 36 -3.07 7.85 22.67
N LEU A 37 -3.72 7.66 23.84
CA LEU A 37 -4.34 6.39 24.21
C LEU A 37 -5.50 6.02 23.29
N ASP A 38 -6.35 6.99 22.92
CA ASP A 38 -7.44 6.79 21.96
C ASP A 38 -6.90 6.38 20.58
N THR A 39 -5.86 7.07 20.13
CA THR A 39 -5.16 6.75 18.87
C THR A 39 -4.56 5.35 18.90
N ALA A 40 -3.88 4.99 19.98
CA ALA A 40 -3.29 3.65 20.15
C ALA A 40 -4.36 2.55 20.17
N ILE A 41 -5.47 2.75 20.90
CA ILE A 41 -6.60 1.81 20.95
C ILE A 41 -7.17 1.60 19.54
N LEU A 42 -7.44 2.68 18.81
CA LEU A 42 -7.98 2.61 17.45
C LEU A 42 -7.02 1.90 16.49
N SER A 43 -5.72 2.21 16.54
CA SER A 43 -4.71 1.58 15.69
C SER A 43 -4.59 0.08 15.96
N ILE A 44 -4.53 -0.32 17.23
CA ILE A 44 -4.47 -1.74 17.63
C ILE A 44 -5.76 -2.48 17.24
N ASP A 45 -6.92 -1.83 17.32
CA ASP A 45 -8.21 -2.45 16.99
C ASP A 45 -8.43 -2.62 15.49
N ARG A 46 -7.84 -1.76 14.65
CA ARG A 46 -7.98 -1.82 13.18
C ARG A 46 -6.88 -2.60 12.47
N ALA A 47 -5.66 -2.61 13.01
CA ALA A 47 -4.52 -3.26 12.34
C ALA A 47 -4.68 -4.79 12.33
N PRO A 48 -4.46 -5.49 11.20
CA PRO A 48 -4.39 -6.95 11.16
C PRO A 48 -3.26 -7.50 12.07
N VAL A 49 -2.13 -6.79 12.09
CA VAL A 49 -0.96 -7.03 12.94
C VAL A 49 -0.74 -5.78 13.78
N ALA A 50 -0.97 -5.85 15.09
CA ALA A 50 -0.97 -4.66 15.96
C ALA A 50 0.43 -4.23 16.45
N TRP A 51 1.42 -5.12 16.36
CA TRP A 51 2.82 -4.89 16.70
C TRP A 51 3.68 -5.81 15.84
N SER A 52 4.95 -5.43 15.62
CA SER A 52 5.86 -6.24 14.83
C SER A 52 5.96 -7.65 15.39
N ILE A 53 5.72 -8.66 14.54
CA ILE A 53 5.86 -10.07 14.90
C ILE A 53 6.96 -10.73 14.06
N PRO A 54 7.79 -11.60 14.66
CA PRO A 54 8.71 -12.39 13.89
C PRO A 54 7.95 -13.52 13.19
N VAL A 55 8.19 -13.69 11.90
CA VAL A 55 7.68 -14.80 11.12
C VAL A 55 8.87 -15.53 10.52
N TYR A 56 8.91 -16.83 10.77
CA TYR A 56 9.90 -17.74 10.25
C TYR A 56 9.33 -18.41 9.01
N LEU A 57 10.04 -18.33 7.90
CA LEU A 57 9.68 -18.95 6.64
C LEU A 57 10.74 -19.99 6.28
N ALA A 58 10.30 -21.13 5.77
CA ALA A 58 11.17 -22.08 5.10
C ALA A 58 10.60 -22.45 3.75
N THR A 59 11.50 -22.56 2.77
CA THR A 59 11.23 -22.98 1.42
C THR A 59 11.98 -24.27 1.18
N ILE A 60 11.25 -25.31 0.80
CA ILE A 60 11.76 -26.65 0.49
C ILE A 60 11.61 -26.86 -1.01
N GLY A 61 12.72 -26.85 -1.74
CA GLY A 61 12.76 -27.28 -3.13
C GLY A 61 12.85 -28.80 -3.20
N HIS A 62 12.00 -29.42 -4.00
CA HIS A 62 12.01 -30.87 -4.18
C HIS A 62 11.53 -31.26 -5.59
N GLY A 63 11.68 -32.53 -5.98
CA GLY A 63 11.40 -32.99 -7.36
C GLY A 63 9.99 -32.74 -7.91
N ARG A 64 9.01 -32.37 -7.07
CA ARG A 64 7.63 -32.04 -7.45
C ARG A 64 7.32 -30.53 -7.44
N GLY A 65 8.31 -29.69 -7.14
CA GLY A 65 8.17 -28.24 -7.05
C GLY A 65 8.69 -27.67 -5.74
N THR A 66 7.93 -26.76 -5.15
CA THR A 66 8.37 -26.03 -3.96
C THR A 66 7.29 -26.05 -2.90
N THR A 67 7.68 -26.43 -1.68
CA THR A 67 6.83 -26.35 -0.49
C THR A 67 7.28 -25.17 0.37
N ASN A 68 6.35 -24.28 0.71
CA ASN A 68 6.60 -23.18 1.63
C ASN A 68 5.90 -23.45 2.95
N VAL A 69 6.62 -23.31 4.05
CA VAL A 69 6.08 -23.42 5.40
C VAL A 69 6.42 -22.17 6.21
N VAL A 70 5.48 -21.77 7.08
CA VAL A 70 5.54 -20.51 7.81
C VAL A 70 5.10 -20.74 9.25
N ALA A 71 5.80 -20.12 10.20
CA ALA A 71 5.45 -20.15 11.62
C ALA A 71 5.84 -18.85 12.34
N VAL A 72 5.14 -18.52 13.42
CA VAL A 72 5.44 -17.35 14.28
C VAL A 72 6.54 -17.63 15.32
N SER A 73 7.19 -18.80 15.24
CA SER A 73 8.34 -19.16 16.07
C SER A 73 9.25 -20.13 15.34
N TYR A 74 10.54 -20.12 15.69
CA TYR A 74 11.51 -21.06 15.13
C TYR A 74 11.15 -22.52 15.42
N GLY A 75 10.73 -22.82 16.65
CA GLY A 75 10.29 -24.18 17.02
C GLY A 75 9.07 -24.62 16.22
N GLY A 76 8.09 -23.73 16.02
CA GLY A 76 6.94 -24.00 15.15
C GLY A 76 7.35 -24.28 13.70
N LEU A 77 8.36 -23.57 13.18
CA LEU A 77 8.89 -23.82 11.84
C LEU A 77 9.51 -25.22 11.74
N GLN A 78 10.32 -25.61 12.73
CA GLN A 78 10.93 -26.94 12.77
C GLN A 78 9.88 -28.04 12.76
N VAL A 79 8.78 -27.90 13.52
CA VAL A 79 7.67 -28.87 13.50
C VAL A 79 7.07 -29.02 12.09
N GLN A 80 6.88 -27.90 11.37
CA GLN A 80 6.32 -27.92 10.00
C GLN A 80 7.28 -28.58 8.99
N VAL A 81 8.57 -28.21 9.04
CA VAL A 81 9.59 -28.82 8.16
C VAL A 81 9.74 -30.31 8.47
N ALA A 82 9.78 -30.70 9.75
CA ALA A 82 9.84 -32.10 10.13
C ALA A 82 8.60 -32.86 9.65
N THR A 83 7.41 -32.26 9.70
CA THR A 83 6.18 -32.86 9.14
C THR A 83 6.33 -33.17 7.65
N PHE A 84 6.90 -32.24 6.86
CA PHE A 84 7.22 -32.50 5.47
C PHE A 84 8.19 -33.68 5.33
N CYS A 85 9.33 -33.67 6.03
CA CYS A 85 10.34 -34.72 5.96
C CYS A 85 9.78 -36.09 6.35
N ARG A 86 8.93 -36.17 7.39
CA ARG A 86 8.26 -37.42 7.79
C ARG A 86 7.34 -37.95 6.68
N SER A 87 6.64 -37.06 5.97
CA SER A 87 5.75 -37.45 4.86
C SER A 87 6.50 -37.99 3.64
N GLN A 88 7.75 -37.56 3.44
CA GLN A 88 8.61 -37.99 2.33
C GLN A 88 9.69 -38.99 2.77
N TRP A 89 9.65 -39.49 4.01
CA TRP A 89 10.72 -40.30 4.60
C TRP A 89 11.05 -41.57 3.82
N ALA A 90 10.08 -42.13 3.10
CA ALA A 90 10.30 -43.30 2.26
C ALA A 90 11.28 -43.04 1.10
N GLU A 91 11.45 -41.79 0.66
CA GLU A 91 12.30 -41.44 -0.48
C GLU A 91 13.80 -41.64 -0.18
N ILE A 92 14.22 -41.47 1.08
CA ILE A 92 15.62 -41.67 1.52
C ILE A 92 15.97 -43.14 1.84
N ASN A 93 15.01 -44.06 1.75
CA ASN A 93 15.19 -45.48 2.06
C ASN A 93 15.75 -45.79 3.47
N ASP A 94 15.46 -44.93 4.46
CA ASP A 94 15.84 -45.19 5.85
C ASP A 94 14.80 -46.07 6.56
N SER A 95 15.26 -47.15 7.19
CA SER A 95 14.41 -48.16 7.84
C SER A 95 13.84 -47.74 9.21
N ARG A 96 14.31 -46.64 9.81
CA ARG A 96 13.81 -46.15 11.11
C ARG A 96 12.40 -45.59 10.96
N ASP A 97 11.56 -45.73 11.99
CA ASP A 97 10.25 -45.08 12.06
C ASP A 97 10.42 -43.57 12.33
N PRO A 98 10.09 -42.68 11.38
CA PRO A 98 10.25 -41.24 11.55
C PRO A 98 9.34 -40.64 12.64
N GLY A 99 8.27 -41.34 13.04
CA GLY A 99 7.39 -40.92 14.14
C GLY A 99 8.04 -41.01 15.52
N GLN A 100 9.11 -41.78 15.67
CA GLN A 100 9.86 -41.93 16.94
C GLN A 100 11.08 -41.01 17.03
N LEU A 101 11.41 -40.31 15.95
CA LEU A 101 12.57 -39.41 15.87
C LEU A 101 12.14 -37.99 16.24
N ASP A 102 13.03 -37.26 16.92
CA ASP A 102 12.82 -35.83 17.16
C ASP A 102 12.89 -35.02 15.85
N ASP A 103 12.27 -33.84 15.86
CA ASP A 103 12.15 -33.00 14.66
C ASP A 103 13.50 -32.62 14.06
N ALA A 104 14.51 -32.33 14.90
CA ALA A 104 15.83 -31.93 14.43
C ALA A 104 16.57 -33.08 13.75
N MET A 105 16.46 -34.31 14.28
CA MET A 105 17.01 -35.51 13.69
C MET A 105 16.33 -35.84 12.37
N VAL A 106 14.99 -35.76 12.30
CA VAL A 106 14.25 -36.00 11.06
C VAL A 106 14.71 -35.03 9.98
N ILE A 107 14.75 -33.73 10.26
CA ILE A 107 15.14 -32.72 9.28
C ILE A 107 16.57 -32.96 8.80
N ARG A 108 17.51 -33.12 9.74
CA ARG A 108 18.92 -33.33 9.42
C ARG A 108 19.12 -34.57 8.56
N ASP A 109 18.55 -35.70 8.96
CA ASP A 109 18.80 -36.98 8.30
C ASP A 109 18.13 -37.02 6.92
N TYR A 110 16.95 -36.42 6.75
CA TYR A 110 16.29 -36.29 5.45
C TYR A 110 17.16 -35.53 4.43
N PHE A 111 17.54 -34.29 4.72
CA PHE A 111 18.30 -33.47 3.77
C PHE A 111 19.75 -33.96 3.56
N ASN A 112 20.31 -34.73 4.50
CA ASN A 112 21.61 -35.38 4.30
C ASN A 112 21.53 -36.59 3.35
N LEU A 113 20.42 -37.31 3.36
CA LEU A 113 20.22 -38.52 2.55
C LEU A 113 19.42 -38.25 1.25
N HIS A 114 18.89 -37.04 1.09
CA HIS A 114 18.19 -36.54 -0.10
C HIS A 114 18.80 -35.18 -0.55
N PRO A 115 20.08 -35.14 -0.98
CA PRO A 115 20.78 -33.89 -1.27
C PRO A 115 20.22 -33.11 -2.48
N GLU A 116 19.39 -33.73 -3.31
CA GLU A 116 18.62 -33.10 -4.39
C GLU A 116 17.53 -32.16 -3.90
N ASP A 117 17.04 -32.35 -2.67
CA ASP A 117 16.08 -31.46 -2.04
C ASP A 117 16.82 -30.39 -1.22
N GLU A 118 16.38 -29.14 -1.33
CA GLU A 118 17.05 -28.00 -0.71
C GLU A 118 16.12 -27.31 0.30
N LEU A 119 16.61 -27.14 1.53
CA LEU A 119 15.95 -26.36 2.57
C LEU A 119 16.64 -25.00 2.74
N THR A 120 15.89 -23.93 2.49
CA THR A 120 16.30 -22.58 2.88
C THR A 120 15.32 -22.04 3.92
N SER A 121 15.82 -21.28 4.91
CA SER A 121 14.96 -20.66 5.91
C SER A 121 15.46 -19.27 6.28
N ARG A 122 14.51 -18.40 6.65
CA ARG A 122 14.77 -17.03 7.08
C ARG A 122 13.74 -16.58 8.10
N MET A 123 14.10 -15.56 8.85
CA MET A 123 13.19 -14.84 9.73
C MET A 123 12.96 -13.45 9.14
N GLU A 124 11.70 -13.05 9.07
CA GLU A 124 11.26 -11.74 8.62
C GLU A 124 10.40 -11.12 9.72
N TRP A 125 10.46 -9.80 9.84
CA TRP A 125 9.53 -9.05 10.68
C TRP A 125 8.31 -8.66 9.84
N ILE A 126 7.12 -8.98 10.34
CA ILE A 126 5.88 -8.39 9.82
C ILE A 126 5.54 -7.24 10.75
N ASP A 127 5.78 -6.03 10.26
CA ASP A 127 5.43 -4.80 10.96
C ASP A 127 3.92 -4.55 10.91
N PRO A 128 3.40 -3.70 11.83
CA PRO A 128 2.01 -3.29 11.78
C PRO A 128 1.68 -2.63 10.45
N ASP A 129 0.65 -3.14 9.77
CA ASP A 129 0.01 -2.43 8.68
C ASP A 129 -0.85 -1.32 9.29
N LEU A 130 -0.24 -0.16 9.49
CA LEU A 130 -0.91 1.05 9.98
C LEU A 130 -1.85 1.66 8.92
N GLY A 131 -2.00 1.00 7.76
CA GLY A 131 -2.67 1.54 6.59
C GLY A 131 -1.80 2.59 5.89
N TYR A 132 -2.30 3.06 4.75
CA TYR A 132 -1.75 4.24 4.09
C TYR A 132 -2.26 5.48 4.83
N ASP A 133 -1.35 6.43 5.10
CA ASP A 133 -1.73 7.75 5.58
C ASP A 133 -2.51 8.48 4.47
N PRO A 134 -3.84 8.67 4.61
CA PRO A 134 -4.64 9.34 3.59
C PRO A 134 -4.20 10.79 3.38
N GLU A 135 -3.56 11.42 4.38
CA GLU A 135 -3.06 12.79 4.31
C GLU A 135 -1.79 12.90 3.44
N ARG A 136 -1.13 11.77 3.13
CA ARG A 136 0.03 11.72 2.21
C ARG A 136 -0.36 11.41 0.77
N LEU A 137 -1.62 11.08 0.50
CA LEU A 137 -2.12 10.83 -0.84
C LEU A 137 -2.83 12.08 -1.37
N GLU A 138 -2.49 12.49 -2.59
CA GLU A 138 -3.28 13.49 -3.29
C GLU A 138 -4.57 12.85 -3.81
N ILE A 139 -5.67 13.08 -3.11
CA ILE A 139 -7.01 12.67 -3.53
C ILE A 139 -7.73 13.92 -4.04
N GLY A 140 -8.22 13.85 -5.27
CA GLY A 140 -8.89 14.96 -5.93
C GLY A 140 -10.09 14.55 -6.76
N ASN A 141 -10.98 15.51 -7.00
CA ASN A 141 -12.10 15.36 -7.92
C ASN A 141 -11.67 15.73 -9.34
N TYR A 142 -12.32 15.15 -10.34
CA TYR A 142 -12.09 15.52 -11.74
C TYR A 142 -13.41 15.78 -12.47
N VAL A 143 -13.32 16.53 -13.57
CA VAL A 143 -14.40 16.63 -14.57
C VAL A 143 -13.82 16.25 -15.92
N ALA A 144 -14.56 15.44 -16.69
CA ALA A 144 -14.21 15.11 -18.05
C ALA A 144 -15.03 15.98 -19.02
N LEU A 145 -14.36 16.61 -19.98
CA LEU A 145 -14.97 17.45 -21.01
C LEU A 145 -14.44 17.06 -22.38
N SER A 146 -15.25 17.28 -23.42
CA SER A 146 -14.83 17.06 -24.80
C SER A 146 -13.56 17.85 -25.11
N SER A 147 -12.59 17.23 -25.80
CA SER A 147 -11.41 17.94 -26.33
C SER A 147 -11.76 19.07 -27.30
N SER A 148 -12.98 19.08 -27.86
CA SER A 148 -13.50 20.18 -28.69
C SER A 148 -13.58 21.54 -27.97
N HIS A 149 -13.45 21.57 -26.64
CA HIS A 149 -13.34 22.82 -25.89
C HIS A 149 -11.96 23.51 -26.00
N ILE A 150 -11.02 22.84 -26.65
CA ILE A 150 -9.67 23.32 -26.91
C ILE A 150 -9.50 23.49 -28.41
N SER A 151 -8.86 24.57 -28.83
CA SER A 151 -8.60 24.84 -30.24
C SER A 151 -7.45 23.98 -30.78
N TRP A 152 -7.45 23.71 -32.08
CA TRP A 152 -6.37 22.98 -32.75
C TRP A 152 -4.96 23.54 -32.49
N PRO A 153 -4.73 24.88 -32.54
CA PRO A 153 -3.42 25.42 -32.18
C PRO A 153 -3.00 25.13 -30.74
N THR A 154 -3.95 25.09 -29.81
CA THR A 154 -3.68 24.72 -28.42
C THR A 154 -3.35 23.23 -28.30
N THR A 155 -4.00 22.35 -29.06
CA THR A 155 -3.64 20.93 -29.05
C THR A 155 -2.23 20.68 -29.59
N GLU A 156 -1.84 21.35 -30.69
CA GLU A 156 -0.47 21.29 -31.20
C GLU A 156 0.55 21.78 -30.16
N ARG A 157 0.20 22.83 -29.40
CA ARG A 157 1.07 23.34 -28.33
C ARG A 157 1.20 22.35 -27.16
N ILE A 158 0.11 21.68 -26.78
CA ILE A 158 0.13 20.62 -25.77
C ILE A 158 1.03 19.46 -26.25
N ASP A 159 0.95 19.07 -27.52
CA ASP A 159 1.79 18.01 -28.08
C ASP A 159 3.29 18.38 -28.03
N GLU A 160 3.64 19.66 -28.24
CA GLU A 160 5.01 20.13 -28.01
C GLU A 160 5.42 20.08 -26.54
N TRP A 161 4.53 20.41 -25.60
CA TRP A 161 4.81 20.28 -24.17
C TRP A 161 5.07 18.82 -23.75
N MET A 162 4.47 17.85 -24.44
CA MET A 162 4.67 16.43 -24.14
C MET A 162 6.10 15.96 -24.48
N LYS A 163 6.85 16.70 -25.30
CA LYS A 163 8.23 16.37 -25.70
C LYS A 163 9.29 16.89 -24.73
N VAL A 164 8.94 17.82 -23.84
CA VAL A 164 9.86 18.41 -22.85
C VAL A 164 9.67 17.81 -21.46
N ASP A 165 10.64 18.03 -20.57
CA ASP A 165 10.60 17.54 -19.19
C ASP A 165 9.35 18.07 -18.46
N PRO A 166 8.65 17.25 -17.65
CA PRO A 166 7.48 17.70 -16.89
C PRO A 166 7.69 18.98 -16.08
N CYS A 167 8.90 19.22 -15.55
CA CYS A 167 9.21 20.41 -14.76
C CYS A 167 9.29 21.70 -15.59
N GLU A 168 9.44 21.58 -16.92
CA GLU A 168 9.55 22.71 -17.86
C GLU A 168 8.20 23.07 -18.49
N ARG A 169 7.14 22.32 -18.20
CA ARG A 169 5.81 22.56 -18.77
C ARG A 169 5.10 23.70 -18.03
N PRO A 170 4.30 24.52 -18.72
CA PRO A 170 3.60 25.63 -18.07
C PRO A 170 2.44 25.18 -17.16
N VAL A 171 1.99 23.94 -17.30
CA VAL A 171 1.01 23.29 -16.41
C VAL A 171 1.35 21.83 -16.25
N SER A 172 1.02 21.26 -15.09
CA SER A 172 1.07 19.79 -14.90
C SER A 172 0.02 19.11 -15.77
N ILE A 173 0.48 18.45 -16.83
CA ILE A 173 -0.34 17.76 -17.83
C ILE A 173 0.26 16.40 -18.17
N ALA A 174 -0.61 15.42 -18.36
CA ALA A 174 -0.27 14.05 -18.76
C ALA A 174 -1.11 13.58 -19.94
N ASP A 175 -0.47 12.84 -20.85
CA ASP A 175 -1.11 12.15 -21.97
C ASP A 175 -1.80 10.87 -21.49
N THR A 176 -3.01 10.62 -22.00
CA THR A 176 -3.77 9.38 -21.80
C THR A 176 -3.86 8.52 -23.06
N HIS A 177 -3.15 8.90 -24.12
CA HIS A 177 -3.23 8.39 -25.50
C HIS A 177 -4.56 8.65 -26.22
N TYR A 178 -5.56 9.17 -25.50
CA TYR A 178 -6.88 9.48 -26.04
C TYR A 178 -7.33 10.92 -25.73
N GLY A 179 -6.44 11.71 -25.13
CA GLY A 179 -6.73 13.00 -24.54
C GLY A 179 -5.73 13.33 -23.44
N TRP A 180 -6.06 14.30 -22.59
CA TRP A 180 -5.13 14.81 -21.57
C TRP A 180 -5.77 14.92 -20.19
N VAL A 181 -4.97 14.65 -19.16
CA VAL A 181 -5.30 15.01 -17.77
C VAL A 181 -4.48 16.22 -17.38
N VAL A 182 -5.14 17.25 -16.86
CA VAL A 182 -4.52 18.54 -16.55
C VAL A 182 -4.87 18.96 -15.14
N ALA A 183 -3.87 19.31 -14.33
CA ALA A 183 -4.11 19.86 -13.00
C ALA A 183 -4.74 21.27 -13.11
N THR A 184 -5.74 21.56 -12.29
CA THR A 184 -6.47 22.84 -12.32
C THR A 184 -5.93 23.85 -11.30
N ASN A 185 -5.11 23.39 -10.34
CA ASN A 185 -4.62 24.19 -9.24
C ASN A 185 -3.48 25.12 -9.70
N PRO A 186 -3.54 26.45 -9.42
CA PRO A 186 -2.46 27.38 -9.74
C PRO A 186 -1.09 27.01 -9.20
N SER A 187 -1.00 26.28 -8.08
CA SER A 187 0.28 25.80 -7.56
C SER A 187 1.00 24.82 -8.49
N SER A 188 0.27 24.25 -9.46
CA SER A 188 0.77 23.31 -10.46
C SER A 188 1.12 24.00 -11.78
N PHE A 189 1.11 25.33 -11.82
CA PHE A 189 1.44 26.12 -13.01
C PHE A 189 2.87 26.66 -12.91
N GLY A 190 3.60 26.61 -14.03
CA GLY A 190 4.86 27.31 -14.22
C GLY A 190 4.60 28.76 -14.62
N ASP A 191 5.00 29.14 -15.84
CA ASP A 191 4.62 30.42 -16.42
C ASP A 191 3.18 30.38 -16.98
N PHE A 192 2.24 30.99 -16.26
CA PHE A 192 0.83 31.03 -16.67
C PHE A 192 0.60 31.81 -17.97
N LEU A 193 1.51 32.69 -18.37
CA LEU A 193 1.41 33.43 -19.64
C LEU A 193 1.63 32.53 -20.85
N GLU A 194 2.20 31.34 -20.66
CA GLU A 194 2.37 30.36 -21.71
C GLU A 194 1.15 29.45 -21.92
N ILE A 195 0.18 29.48 -21.01
CA ILE A 195 -1.05 28.70 -21.11
C ILE A 195 -2.02 29.42 -22.07
N PRO A 196 -2.45 28.79 -23.19
CA PRO A 196 -3.41 29.39 -24.10
C PRO A 196 -4.77 29.69 -23.42
N ASP A 197 -5.44 30.75 -23.86
CA ASP A 197 -6.66 31.27 -23.24
C ASP A 197 -7.80 30.23 -23.15
N ASP A 198 -7.98 29.42 -24.18
CA ASP A 198 -9.01 28.37 -24.22
C ASP A 198 -8.77 27.27 -23.16
N LEU A 199 -7.53 26.80 -23.03
CA LEU A 199 -7.13 25.88 -21.97
C LEU A 199 -7.25 26.55 -20.60
N PHE A 200 -6.83 27.80 -20.45
CA PHE A 200 -6.94 28.53 -19.20
C PHE A 200 -8.40 28.68 -18.74
N HIS A 201 -9.33 28.96 -19.66
CA HIS A 201 -10.76 29.01 -19.38
C HIS A 201 -11.32 27.65 -18.99
N ALA A 202 -10.93 26.57 -19.67
CA ALA A 202 -11.36 25.22 -19.31
C ALA A 202 -10.88 24.80 -17.91
N LEU A 203 -9.62 25.10 -17.56
CA LEU A 203 -9.06 24.84 -16.22
C LEU A 203 -9.76 25.67 -15.14
N THR A 204 -10.07 26.94 -15.45
CA THR A 204 -10.82 27.81 -14.54
C THR A 204 -12.25 27.34 -14.34
N PHE A 205 -12.91 26.84 -15.39
CA PHE A 205 -14.23 26.23 -15.29
C PHE A 205 -14.21 24.99 -14.40
N ALA A 206 -13.30 24.05 -14.64
CA ALA A 206 -13.17 22.83 -13.85
C ALA A 206 -12.92 23.12 -12.36
N ARG A 207 -12.02 24.07 -12.07
CA ARG A 207 -11.76 24.55 -10.71
C ARG A 207 -12.98 25.21 -10.07
N GLY A 208 -13.80 25.93 -10.85
CA GLY A 208 -15.06 26.50 -10.39
C GLY A 208 -16.10 25.45 -9.95
N LEU A 209 -15.95 24.20 -10.40
CA LEU A 209 -16.75 23.05 -9.95
C LEU A 209 -16.15 22.34 -8.73
N GLY A 210 -15.01 22.80 -8.21
CA GLY A 210 -14.28 22.14 -7.13
C GLY A 210 -13.45 20.93 -7.60
N CYS A 211 -13.18 20.81 -8.90
CA CYS A 211 -12.33 19.74 -9.45
C CYS A 211 -10.85 20.13 -9.40
N ASN A 212 -10.02 19.19 -8.95
CA ASN A 212 -8.55 19.29 -8.91
C ASN A 212 -7.92 18.97 -10.27
N TYR A 213 -8.62 18.18 -11.09
CA TYR A 213 -8.16 17.80 -12.43
C TYR A 213 -9.24 18.02 -13.48
N LEU A 214 -8.81 18.38 -14.68
CA LEU A 214 -9.60 18.40 -15.91
C LEU A 214 -9.13 17.24 -16.78
N ILE A 215 -10.07 16.43 -17.25
CA ILE A 215 -9.82 15.44 -18.31
C ILE A 215 -10.39 15.99 -19.61
N LEU A 216 -9.53 16.18 -20.61
CA LEU A 216 -9.91 16.50 -21.98
C LEU A 216 -9.95 15.20 -22.76
N ASP A 217 -11.14 14.70 -23.01
CA ASP A 217 -11.39 13.40 -23.66
C ASP A 217 -12.15 13.65 -24.97
N ARG A 218 -11.72 13.01 -26.07
CA ARG A 218 -12.36 13.16 -27.37
C ARG A 218 -13.86 12.80 -27.35
N ASP A 219 -14.27 11.83 -26.53
CA ASP A 219 -15.64 11.31 -26.52
C ASP A 219 -16.50 11.83 -25.35
N SER A 220 -15.93 12.68 -24.49
CA SER A 220 -16.69 13.24 -23.39
C SER A 220 -17.69 14.30 -23.86
N SER A 221 -18.64 14.62 -22.98
CA SER A 221 -19.68 15.61 -23.25
C SER A 221 -19.13 17.04 -23.30
N THR A 222 -19.83 17.89 -24.04
CA THR A 222 -19.57 19.33 -24.08
C THR A 222 -20.42 20.08 -23.04
N THR A 223 -20.06 21.33 -22.79
CA THR A 223 -20.84 22.29 -22.00
C THR A 223 -21.05 23.57 -22.80
N ASP A 224 -22.20 24.23 -22.61
CA ASP A 224 -22.51 25.53 -23.22
C ASP A 224 -21.74 26.70 -22.57
N ARG A 225 -21.01 26.42 -21.47
CA ARG A 225 -20.25 27.42 -20.71
C ARG A 225 -18.83 27.64 -21.22
N LEU A 226 -18.38 26.85 -22.18
CA LEU A 226 -17.07 26.94 -22.82
C LEU A 226 -17.26 26.98 -24.33
N VAL A 227 -16.32 27.61 -25.04
CA VAL A 227 -16.32 27.62 -26.51
C VAL A 227 -16.10 26.20 -27.02
N CYS A 228 -16.79 25.81 -28.09
CA CYS A 228 -16.51 24.59 -28.84
C CYS A 228 -15.88 24.96 -30.18
N TYR A 229 -14.84 24.23 -30.57
CA TYR A 229 -14.16 24.36 -31.84
C TYR A 229 -14.46 23.12 -32.70
N GLU A 230 -14.60 23.33 -34.01
CA GLU A 230 -14.72 22.24 -34.99
C GLU A 230 -13.33 21.98 -35.59
N TRP A 231 -12.79 20.80 -35.32
CA TRP A 231 -11.56 20.27 -35.91
C TRP A 231 -11.50 18.74 -35.80
#